data_AF-A0A1A9WMU4-F1
#
_entry.id   AF-A0A1A9WMU4-F1
#
_cell.length_a   1.000
_cell.length_b   1.000
_cell.length_c   1.000
_cell.angle_alpha   90.00
_cell.angle_beta   90.00
_cell.angle_gamma   90.00
#
_symmetry.space_group_name_H-M   'P 1'
#
loop_
_entity.id
_entity.type
_entity.pdbx_description
1 polymer ?
#
loop_
_entity_poly.entity_id
_entity_poly.type
_entity_poly.pdbx_seq_one_letter_code
_entity_poly.pdbx_strand_id
1 'polypeptide(L)'
;MNRKYLKNFFFLILLIFDFSLSKAFIYRLITEALENNVAGEPITHQKTTWDFDPEISKRRRALFYETHGFRAAKFIERIGLGTDGQEEKRRSEQQLRDEGKLNGEHFIISDTIK
;
A
#
# COMPACT_ATOMS: atom_id res chain seq x y z
N MET A 1 -38.13 24.88 49.53
CA MET A 1 -36.72 24.72 49.08
C MET A 1 -36.14 26.11 48.77
N ASN A 2 -35.04 26.51 49.42
CA ASN A 2 -34.54 27.89 49.37
C ASN A 2 -33.97 28.23 47.97
N ARG A 3 -34.43 29.32 47.33
CA ARG A 3 -34.09 29.70 45.95
C ARG A 3 -32.58 29.85 45.70
N LYS A 4 -31.81 30.13 46.76
CA LYS A 4 -30.34 30.19 46.74
C LYS A 4 -29.69 28.81 46.50
N TYR A 5 -30.18 27.76 47.15
CA TYR A 5 -29.65 26.41 46.97
C TYR A 5 -29.98 25.84 45.58
N LEU A 6 -31.15 26.19 45.03
CA LEU A 6 -31.53 25.79 43.66
C LEU A 6 -30.60 26.40 42.61
N LYS A 7 -30.25 27.69 42.77
CA LYS A 7 -29.28 28.37 41.89
C LYS A 7 -27.89 27.75 41.99
N ASN A 8 -27.42 27.48 43.20
CA ASN A 8 -26.10 26.87 43.41
C ASN A 8 -26.03 25.45 42.84
N PHE A 9 -27.10 24.66 42.98
CA PHE A 9 -27.19 23.32 42.41
C PHE A 9 -27.19 23.35 40.87
N PHE A 10 -27.93 24.29 40.27
CA PHE A 10 -27.92 24.50 38.82
C PHE A 10 -26.52 24.89 38.32
N PHE A 11 -25.83 25.79 39.03
CA PHE A 11 -24.47 26.22 38.69
C PHE A 11 -23.48 25.05 38.75
N LEU A 12 -23.63 24.16 39.74
CA LEU A 12 -22.78 22.99 39.92
C LEU A 12 -22.97 21.97 38.80
N ILE A 13 -24.22 21.77 38.35
CA ILE A 13 -24.53 20.92 37.19
C ILE A 13 -23.89 21.49 35.92
N LEU A 14 -23.98 22.81 35.71
CA LEU A 14 -23.41 23.49 34.55
C LEU A 14 -21.88 23.29 34.48
N LEU A 15 -21.21 23.45 35.63
CA LEU A 15 -19.77 23.27 35.77
C LEU A 15 -19.32 21.82 35.48
N ILE A 16 -20.10 20.83 35.93
CA ILE A 16 -19.82 19.40 35.64
C ILE A 16 -19.99 19.09 34.15
N PHE A 17 -20.97 19.72 33.49
CA PHE A 17 -21.24 19.53 32.08
C PHE A 17 -20.10 20.10 31.20
N ASP A 18 -19.64 21.32 31.51
CA ASP A 18 -18.51 21.96 30.80
C ASP A 18 -17.19 21.18 30.97
N PHE A 19 -16.98 20.59 32.14
CA PHE A 19 -15.81 19.76 32.41
C PHE A 19 -15.82 18.45 31.62
N SER A 20 -17.01 17.92 31.32
CA SER A 20 -17.15 16.70 30.53
C SER A 20 -16.93 16.97 29.04
N LEU A 21 -17.44 18.10 28.53
CA LEU A 21 -17.30 18.52 27.13
C LEU A 21 -15.84 18.84 26.77
N SER A 22 -15.13 19.53 27.66
CA SER A 22 -13.70 19.87 27.48
C SER A 22 -12.80 18.63 27.43
N LYS A 23 -13.07 17.60 28.24
CA LYS A 23 -12.33 16.32 28.18
C LYS A 23 -12.52 15.60 26.86
N ALA A 24 -13.75 15.52 26.36
CA ALA A 24 -14.04 14.89 25.08
C ALA A 24 -13.35 15.61 23.92
N PHE A 25 -13.32 16.95 23.97
CA PHE A 25 -12.62 17.77 22.97
C PHE A 25 -11.10 17.53 22.99
N ILE A 26 -10.46 17.54 24.16
CA ILE A 26 -9.02 17.30 24.29
C ILE A 26 -8.66 15.89 23.79
N TYR A 27 -9.44 14.88 24.18
CA TYR A 27 -9.22 13.52 23.70
C TYR A 27 -9.34 13.44 22.18
N ARG A 28 -10.38 14.05 21.59
CA ARG A 28 -10.56 14.07 20.14
C ARG A 28 -9.39 14.75 19.43
N LEU A 29 -8.95 15.90 19.93
CA LEU A 29 -7.84 16.67 19.35
C LEU A 29 -6.52 15.88 19.38
N ILE A 30 -6.20 15.21 20.49
CA ILE A 30 -4.99 14.38 20.59
C ILE A 30 -5.08 13.19 19.64
N THR A 31 -6.22 12.49 19.62
CA THR A 31 -6.41 11.30 18.79
C THR A 31 -6.34 11.64 17.31
N GLU A 32 -7.04 12.69 16.86
CA GLU A 32 -7.00 13.17 15.48
C GLU A 32 -5.57 13.64 15.09
N ALA A 33 -4.86 14.32 15.98
CA ALA A 33 -3.48 14.73 15.72
C ALA A 33 -2.56 13.52 15.56
N LEU A 34 -2.66 12.52 16.44
CA LEU A 34 -1.84 11.31 16.35
C LEU A 34 -2.19 10.48 15.11
N GLU A 35 -3.47 10.25 14.83
CA GLU A 35 -3.92 9.48 13.66
C GLU A 35 -3.45 10.12 12.36
N ASN A 36 -3.63 11.44 12.21
CA ASN A 36 -3.21 12.15 11.00
C ASN A 36 -1.68 12.18 10.82
N ASN A 37 -0.89 12.19 11.91
CA ASN A 37 0.57 12.18 11.82
C ASN A 37 1.15 10.76 11.68
N VAL A 38 0.50 9.73 12.22
CA VAL A 38 0.98 8.35 12.19
C VAL A 38 0.51 7.61 10.94
N ALA A 39 -0.77 7.74 10.57
CA ALA A 39 -1.35 7.06 9.41
C ALA A 39 -1.31 7.93 8.14
N GLY A 40 -0.98 9.23 8.27
CA GLY A 40 -1.20 10.22 7.21
C GLY A 40 -2.68 10.62 7.14
N GLU A 41 -2.96 11.79 6.57
CA GLU A 41 -4.32 12.16 6.18
C GLU A 41 -4.88 11.02 5.29
N PRO A 42 -6.14 10.59 5.45
CA PRO A 42 -6.76 9.58 4.60
C PRO A 42 -6.99 10.14 3.19
N ILE A 43 -5.89 10.44 2.49
CA ILE A 43 -5.86 10.82 1.10
C ILE A 43 -6.29 9.57 0.34
N THR A 44 -7.54 9.64 -0.10
CA THR A 44 -8.24 8.62 -0.85
C THR A 44 -7.33 8.10 -1.96
N HIS A 45 -7.23 6.78 -2.09
CA HIS A 45 -6.33 6.13 -3.03
C HIS A 45 -6.50 6.76 -4.42
N GLN A 46 -5.44 7.36 -4.95
CA GLN A 46 -5.49 8.00 -6.26
C GLN A 46 -5.74 6.90 -7.30
N LYS A 47 -6.93 6.93 -7.92
CA LYS A 47 -7.25 6.02 -9.02
C LYS A 47 -6.43 6.43 -10.24
N THR A 48 -5.32 5.76 -10.46
CA THR A 48 -4.50 5.93 -11.67
C THR A 48 -5.00 4.98 -12.74
N THR A 49 -5.49 5.53 -13.85
CA THR A 49 -5.80 4.76 -15.05
C THR A 49 -4.54 4.63 -15.89
N TRP A 50 -4.16 3.39 -16.21
CA TRP A 50 -3.06 3.09 -17.12
C TRP A 50 -3.65 2.61 -18.45
N ASP A 51 -3.21 3.22 -19.56
CA ASP A 51 -3.48 2.70 -20.89
C ASP A 51 -2.51 1.53 -21.15
N PHE A 52 -2.93 0.32 -20.79
CA PHE A 52 -2.13 -0.88 -20.99
C PHE A 52 -2.30 -1.39 -22.42
N ASP A 53 -1.31 -1.11 -23.26
CA ASP A 53 -1.20 -1.75 -24.57
C ASP A 53 -0.42 -3.07 -24.45
N PRO A 54 -1.07 -4.24 -24.62
CA PRO A 54 -0.42 -5.55 -24.50
C PRO A 54 0.68 -5.78 -25.55
N GLU A 55 0.63 -5.08 -26.68
CA GLU A 55 1.58 -5.26 -27.79
C GLU A 55 2.77 -4.28 -27.71
N ILE A 56 2.72 -3.30 -26.80
CA ILE A 56 3.77 -2.29 -26.68
C ILE A 56 5.14 -2.90 -26.35
N SER A 57 5.14 -3.97 -25.55
CA SER A 57 6.35 -4.70 -25.18
C SER A 57 7.00 -5.39 -26.37
N LYS A 58 6.20 -5.91 -27.32
CA LYS A 58 6.75 -6.53 -28.56
C LYS A 58 7.34 -5.47 -29.49
N ARG A 59 6.65 -4.32 -29.65
CA ARG A 59 7.14 -3.21 -30.49
C ARG A 59 8.42 -2.58 -29.93
N ARG A 60 8.48 -2.36 -28.61
CA ARG A 60 9.66 -1.78 -27.95
C ARG A 60 10.84 -2.72 -27.83
N ARG A 61 10.62 -4.04 -27.95
CA ARG A 61 11.70 -5.04 -27.93
C ARG A 61 12.72 -4.80 -29.03
N ALA A 62 12.28 -4.51 -30.26
CA ALA A 62 13.18 -4.25 -31.38
C ALA A 62 14.09 -3.05 -31.11
N LEU A 63 13.49 -1.93 -30.67
CA LEU A 63 14.22 -0.71 -30.31
C LEU A 63 15.20 -0.95 -29.15
N PHE A 64 14.79 -1.70 -28.13
CA PHE A 64 15.63 -2.03 -26.98
C PHE A 64 16.85 -2.89 -27.35
N TYR A 65 16.69 -3.85 -28.26
CA TYR A 65 17.81 -4.63 -28.79
C TYR A 65 18.75 -3.80 -29.64
N GLU A 66 18.23 -2.87 -30.44
CA GLU A 66 19.04 -1.95 -31.23
C GLU A 66 19.88 -1.03 -30.34
N THR A 67 19.31 -0.51 -29.25
CA THR A 67 20.01 0.43 -28.36
C THR A 67 21.00 -0.24 -27.41
N HIS A 68 20.75 -1.48 -26.98
CA HIS A 68 21.54 -2.13 -25.91
C HIS A 68 22.24 -3.42 -26.32
N GLY A 69 21.95 -3.94 -27.52
CA GLY A 69 22.58 -5.12 -28.08
C GLY A 69 22.42 -6.38 -27.21
N PHE A 70 23.39 -7.30 -27.31
CA PHE A 70 23.38 -8.57 -26.57
C PHE A 70 23.39 -8.40 -25.03
N ARG A 71 23.94 -7.30 -24.52
CA ARG A 71 24.00 -7.04 -23.07
C ARG A 71 22.65 -6.72 -22.45
N ALA A 72 21.66 -6.43 -23.28
CA ALA A 72 20.32 -6.05 -22.87
C ALA A 72 19.59 -7.19 -22.13
N ALA A 73 19.87 -8.45 -22.47
CA ALA A 73 19.32 -9.61 -21.75
C ALA A 73 19.74 -9.61 -20.27
N LYS A 74 21.02 -9.34 -19.99
CA LYS A 74 21.55 -9.23 -18.62
C LYS A 74 20.97 -8.02 -17.87
N PHE A 75 20.64 -6.94 -18.59
CA PHE A 75 20.00 -5.77 -18.02
C PHE A 75 18.54 -6.05 -17.61
N ILE A 76 17.75 -6.69 -18.49
CA ILE A 76 16.38 -7.11 -18.17
C ILE A 76 16.36 -8.06 -16.97
N GLU A 77 17.27 -9.05 -16.97
CA GLU A 77 17.44 -9.96 -15.85
C GLU A 77 17.67 -9.19 -14.54
N ARG A 78 18.59 -8.21 -14.54
CA ARG A 78 18.89 -7.41 -13.36
C ARG A 78 17.71 -6.55 -12.87
N ILE A 79 16.87 -6.02 -13.77
CA ILE A 79 15.65 -5.31 -13.37
C ILE A 79 14.77 -6.20 -12.49
N GLY A 80 14.64 -7.49 -12.84
CA GLY A 80 13.82 -8.46 -12.10
C GLY A 80 14.42 -8.95 -10.79
N LEU A 81 15.70 -8.67 -10.53
CA LEU A 81 16.42 -9.16 -9.35
C LEU A 81 16.46 -8.14 -8.20
N GLY A 82 16.01 -6.90 -8.38
CA GLY A 82 16.02 -5.86 -7.34
C GLY A 82 17.41 -5.24 -7.09
N THR A 83 17.46 -4.05 -6.49
CA THR A 83 18.70 -3.25 -6.33
C THR A 83 19.29 -3.29 -4.92
N ASP A 84 18.80 -4.17 -4.05
CA ASP A 84 19.18 -4.28 -2.63
C ASP A 84 20.38 -5.21 -2.38
N GLY A 85 21.07 -5.64 -3.43
CA GLY A 85 22.26 -6.49 -3.36
C GLY A 85 21.98 -7.99 -3.16
N GLN A 86 20.72 -8.41 -3.06
CA GLN A 86 20.34 -9.84 -2.92
C GLN A 86 20.09 -10.54 -4.27
N GLU A 87 20.66 -10.00 -5.35
CA GLU A 87 20.41 -10.44 -6.73
C GLU A 87 20.69 -11.94 -6.94
N GLU A 88 21.77 -12.47 -6.36
CA GLU A 88 22.20 -13.85 -6.57
C GLU A 88 21.25 -14.87 -5.93
N LYS A 89 20.74 -14.56 -4.72
CA LYS A 89 19.75 -15.38 -4.04
C LYS A 89 18.43 -15.43 -4.82
N ARG A 90 17.98 -14.29 -5.36
CA ARG A 90 16.75 -14.26 -6.18
C ARG A 90 16.93 -14.97 -7.52
N ARG A 91 18.12 -14.91 -8.11
CA ARG A 91 18.45 -15.65 -9.34
C ARG A 91 18.39 -17.15 -9.09
N SER A 92 18.97 -17.65 -8.00
CA SER A 92 18.92 -19.08 -7.69
C SER A 92 17.49 -19.55 -7.39
N GLU A 93 16.71 -18.75 -6.65
CA GLU A 93 15.28 -19.03 -6.43
C GLU A 93 14.47 -19.04 -7.73
N GLN A 94 14.76 -18.15 -8.69
CA GLN A 94 14.15 -18.15 -10.02
C GLN A 94 14.52 -19.42 -10.79
N GLN A 95 15.80 -19.78 -10.84
CA GLN A 95 16.28 -20.98 -11.52
C GLN A 95 15.64 -22.26 -10.96
N LEU A 96 15.51 -22.38 -9.64
CA LEU A 96 14.83 -23.52 -9.00
C LEU A 96 13.33 -23.56 -9.34
N ARG A 97 12.67 -22.41 -9.45
CA ARG A 97 11.26 -22.36 -9.86
C ARG A 97 11.04 -22.72 -11.31
N ASP A 98 12.01 -22.40 -12.15
CA ASP A 98 11.95 -22.57 -13.60
C ASP A 98 12.52 -23.93 -14.05
N GLU A 99 13.18 -24.65 -13.14
CA GLU A 99 13.63 -26.03 -13.33
C GLU A 99 12.43 -26.92 -13.72
N GLY A 100 12.51 -27.52 -14.92
CA GLY A 100 11.44 -28.35 -15.49
C GLY A 100 10.28 -27.57 -16.14
N LYS A 101 10.28 -26.24 -16.14
CA LYS A 101 9.27 -25.37 -16.78
C LYS A 101 9.83 -24.70 -18.03
N LEU A 102 10.19 -25.50 -19.03
CA LEU A 102 10.65 -24.96 -20.30
C LEU A 102 9.46 -24.34 -21.06
N ASN A 103 9.69 -23.15 -21.64
CA ASN A 103 8.81 -22.44 -22.60
C ASN A 103 7.53 -21.76 -22.07
N GLY A 104 7.36 -21.59 -20.75
CA GLY A 104 6.19 -20.88 -20.23
C GLY A 104 4.86 -21.62 -20.45
N GLU A 105 4.92 -22.91 -20.81
CA GLU A 105 3.78 -23.81 -20.74
C GLU A 105 3.50 -24.10 -19.27
N HIS A 106 2.57 -23.34 -18.68
CA HIS A 106 1.86 -23.84 -17.53
C HIS A 106 1.06 -25.05 -18.01
N PHE A 107 1.44 -26.27 -17.60
CA PHE A 107 0.52 -27.40 -17.65
C PHE A 107 -0.63 -27.03 -16.71
N ILE A 108 -1.66 -26.37 -17.23
CA ILE A 108 -2.93 -26.20 -16.54
C ILE A 108 -3.48 -27.62 -16.45
N ILE A 109 -3.24 -28.29 -15.33
CA ILE A 109 -3.92 -29.55 -15.02
C ILE A 109 -5.40 -29.17 -14.98
N SER A 110 -6.13 -29.43 -16.06
CA SER A 110 -7.58 -29.26 -16.15
C SER A 110 -8.34 -30.34 -15.37
N ASP A 111 -7.68 -31.06 -14.46
CA ASP A 111 -8.27 -32.14 -13.69
C ASP A 111 -8.77 -31.61 -12.35
N THR A 112 -9.78 -30.75 -12.39
CA THR A 112 -10.65 -30.53 -11.23
C THR A 112 -12.10 -30.29 -11.65
N ILE A 113 -12.64 -31.09 -12.57
CA ILE A 113 -14.09 -31.37 -12.61
C ILE A 113 -14.31 -32.82 -13.08
N LYS A 114 -14.50 -33.72 -12.12
CA LYS A 114 -15.36 -34.90 -12.23
C LYS A 114 -16.14 -35.04 -10.94
#